data_AF-A0A4Y2SD09-F1
#
_entry.id   AF-A0A4Y2SD09-F1
#
_cell.length_a   1.000
_cell.length_b   1.000
_cell.length_c   1.000
_cell.angle_alpha   90.00
_cell.angle_beta   90.00
_cell.angle_gamma   90.00
#
_symmetry.space_group_name_H-M   'P 1'
#
loop_
_entity.id
_entity.type
_entity.pdbx_description
1 polymer ?
#
loop_
_entity_poly.entity_id
_entity_poly.type
_entity_poly.pdbx_seq_one_letter_code
_entity_poly.pdbx_strand_id
1 'polypeptide(L)'
;MKLEFLKWFVKLGSLKNLFASRCFSPATNGQHGLSIHTFCDASQFANSAAVFVRIEYADVVLVNLSAAKSRVAAVKIITIPLLELLAATVGAPMHRSVLSALQWGTVKQHYCSDSNTVLGWIEREELLSIFANSRVQKIGKLTDLTLWKYLPGAQNPPDLPSRWCSAHQISCSRWW
;
A
#
# COMPACT_ATOMS: atom_id res chain seq x y z
N MET A 1 -22.89 21.04 2.31
CA MET A 1 -22.71 19.97 1.30
C MET A 1 -22.32 20.49 -0.10
N LYS A 2 -23.18 21.23 -0.84
CA LYS A 2 -22.84 21.69 -2.21
C LYS A 2 -21.59 22.60 -2.29
N LEU A 3 -21.45 23.55 -1.36
CA LEU A 3 -20.32 24.48 -1.33
C LEU A 3 -18.98 23.79 -1.02
N GLU A 4 -18.99 22.83 -0.10
CA GLU A 4 -17.79 22.05 0.26
C GLU A 4 -17.34 21.12 -0.86
N PHE A 5 -18.30 20.48 -1.54
CA PHE A 5 -18.02 19.69 -2.73
C PHE A 5 -17.36 20.54 -3.83
N LEU A 6 -17.88 21.74 -4.11
CA LEU A 6 -17.30 22.63 -5.11
C LEU A 6 -15.88 23.09 -4.72
N LYS A 7 -15.65 23.42 -3.44
CA LYS A 7 -14.31 23.75 -2.92
C LYS A 7 -13.34 22.58 -3.09
N TRP A 8 -13.78 21.35 -2.81
CA TRP A 8 -12.98 20.15 -3.04
C TRP A 8 -12.71 19.91 -4.54
N PHE A 9 -13.72 20.06 -5.39
CA PHE A 9 -13.63 19.84 -6.83
C PHE A 9 -12.64 20.79 -7.50
N VAL A 10 -12.65 22.08 -7.13
CA VAL A 10 -11.67 23.06 -7.65
C VAL A 10 -10.24 22.67 -7.29
N LYS A 11 -10.00 22.15 -6.09
CA LYS A 11 -8.66 21.71 -5.65
C LYS A 11 -8.11 20.57 -6.51
N LEU A 12 -8.97 19.74 -7.13
CA LEU A 12 -8.53 18.68 -8.04
C LEU A 12 -7.75 19.21 -9.25
N GLY A 13 -7.92 20.48 -9.61
CA GLY A 13 -7.12 21.12 -10.67
C GLY A 13 -5.61 21.07 -10.42
N SER A 14 -5.17 20.99 -9.16
CA SER A 14 -3.75 20.85 -8.80
C SER A 14 -3.16 19.49 -9.17
N LEU A 15 -3.99 18.45 -9.37
CA LEU A 15 -3.55 17.11 -9.73
C LEU A 15 -3.15 16.99 -11.21
N LYS A 16 -3.43 18.00 -12.04
CA LYS A 16 -3.11 17.97 -13.48
C LYS A 16 -1.62 17.79 -13.78
N ASN A 17 -0.76 18.20 -12.85
CA ASN A 17 0.69 18.13 -13.00
C ASN A 17 1.29 16.88 -12.37
N LEU A 18 0.47 15.98 -11.82
CA LEU A 18 0.96 14.72 -11.28
C LEU A 18 1.28 13.75 -12.40
N PHE A 19 2.52 13.27 -12.38
CA PHE A 19 3.00 12.27 -13.31
C PHE A 19 3.47 11.05 -12.52
N ALA A 20 3.03 9.86 -12.94
CA ALA A 20 3.58 8.61 -12.46
C ALA A 20 4.27 7.92 -13.64
N SER A 21 5.56 7.63 -13.52
CA SER A 21 6.26 6.88 -14.57
C SER A 21 5.64 5.49 -14.70
N ARG A 22 5.23 5.14 -15.92
CA ARG A 22 4.63 3.85 -16.27
C ARG A 22 5.65 2.87 -16.84
N CYS A 23 6.83 3.35 -17.21
CA CYS A 23 7.92 2.52 -17.70
C CYS A 23 8.89 2.24 -16.55
N PHE A 24 9.09 0.97 -16.25
CA PHE A 24 10.03 0.48 -15.24
C PHE A 24 11.39 0.08 -15.84
N SER A 25 11.63 0.42 -17.12
CA SER A 25 12.88 0.12 -17.82
C SER A 25 13.62 1.42 -18.15
N PRO A 26 14.66 1.78 -17.41
CA PRO A 26 15.65 2.76 -17.81
C PRO A 26 16.52 2.17 -18.91
N ALA A 27 16.91 3.02 -19.86
CA ALA A 27 17.78 2.67 -20.97
C ALA A 27 19.26 2.42 -20.56
N THR A 28 19.52 2.06 -19.30
CA THR A 28 20.88 1.96 -18.73
C THR A 28 21.29 0.53 -18.46
N ASN A 29 22.50 0.19 -18.91
CA ASN A 29 23.19 -1.05 -18.56
C ASN A 29 23.45 -1.08 -17.04
N GLY A 30 23.31 -2.25 -16.41
CA GLY A 30 23.67 -2.45 -15.00
C GLY A 30 22.51 -2.37 -14.01
N GLN A 31 21.39 -3.07 -14.27
CA GLN A 31 20.40 -3.31 -13.22
C GLN A 31 20.97 -4.27 -12.18
N HIS A 32 21.12 -3.81 -10.94
CA HIS A 32 21.68 -4.59 -9.82
C HIS A 32 20.59 -5.17 -8.90
N GLY A 33 19.39 -4.59 -8.92
CA GLY A 33 18.31 -5.03 -8.04
C GLY A 33 16.92 -4.70 -8.56
N LEU A 34 15.97 -5.61 -8.31
CA LEU A 34 14.55 -5.41 -8.53
C LEU A 34 13.77 -5.94 -7.33
N SER A 35 12.88 -5.12 -6.80
CA SER A 35 12.03 -5.48 -5.67
C SER A 35 10.66 -4.82 -5.75
N ILE A 36 9.64 -5.50 -5.23
CA ILE A 36 8.30 -4.97 -5.09
C ILE A 36 7.99 -4.80 -3.60
N HIS A 37 7.48 -3.63 -3.25
CA HIS A 37 7.17 -3.24 -1.88
C HIS A 37 5.70 -2.90 -1.78
N THR A 38 4.97 -3.65 -0.96
CA THR A 38 3.56 -3.40 -0.68
C THR A 38 3.40 -2.84 0.72
N PHE A 39 2.79 -1.68 0.82
CA PHE A 39 2.53 -0.99 2.07
C PHE A 39 1.03 -1.00 2.32
N CYS A 40 0.63 -1.23 3.57
CA CYS A 40 -0.76 -1.25 4.01
C CYS A 40 -0.92 -0.31 5.20
N ASP A 41 -2.03 0.42 5.22
CA ASP A 41 -2.40 1.26 6.35
C ASP A 41 -3.92 1.34 6.51
N ALA A 42 -4.39 1.64 7.71
CA ALA A 42 -5.78 2.00 7.92
C ALA A 42 -5.96 3.03 9.03
N SER A 43 -7.01 3.83 8.86
CA SER A 43 -7.56 4.68 9.90
C SER A 43 -9.03 4.36 10.11
N GLN A 44 -9.66 5.03 11.09
CA GLN A 44 -11.11 4.99 11.30
C GLN A 44 -11.93 5.39 10.05
N PHE A 45 -11.31 6.05 9.08
CA PHE A 45 -11.99 6.57 7.89
C PHE A 45 -11.82 5.69 6.65
N ALA A 46 -10.68 5.04 6.48
CA ALA A 46 -10.38 4.23 5.31
C ALA A 46 -9.25 3.23 5.59
N ASN A 47 -9.24 2.14 4.83
CA ASN A 47 -8.08 1.25 4.69
C ASN A 47 -7.49 1.43 3.29
N SER A 48 -6.17 1.40 3.20
CA SER A 48 -5.43 1.69 1.98
C SER A 48 -4.25 0.73 1.83
N ALA A 49 -3.87 0.51 0.58
CA ALA A 49 -2.63 -0.18 0.24
C ALA A 49 -2.00 0.47 -0.99
N ALA A 50 -0.68 0.44 -1.06
CA ALA A 50 0.09 0.91 -2.21
C ALA A 50 1.22 -0.07 -2.51
N VAL A 51 1.44 -0.35 -3.81
CA VAL A 51 2.53 -1.18 -4.32
C VAL A 51 3.50 -0.27 -5.06
N PHE A 52 4.77 -0.36 -4.69
CA PHE A 52 5.86 0.32 -5.33
C PHE A 52 6.83 -0.68 -5.94
N VAL A 53 7.31 -0.36 -7.12
CA VAL A 53 8.45 -1.03 -7.75
C VAL A 53 9.69 -0.26 -7.38
N ARG A 54 10.69 -0.95 -6.86
CA ARG A 54 12.00 -0.39 -6.54
C ARG A 54 13.08 -1.06 -7.38
N ILE A 55 13.83 -0.24 -8.10
CA ILE A 55 14.86 -0.68 -9.03
C ILE A 55 16.18 -0.03 -8.64
N GLU A 56 17.21 -0.85 -8.51
CA GLU A 56 18.57 -0.41 -8.18
C GLU A 56 19.46 -0.53 -9.41
N TYR A 57 20.09 0.58 -9.77
CA TYR A 57 21.22 0.68 -10.69
C TYR A 57 22.48 1.01 -9.89
N ALA A 58 23.63 1.01 -10.55
CA ALA A 58 24.93 1.24 -9.89
C ALA A 58 24.93 2.50 -9.01
N ASP A 59 24.36 3.60 -9.53
CA ASP A 59 24.41 4.91 -8.87
C ASP A 59 23.03 5.49 -8.53
N VAL A 60 21.93 4.84 -8.96
CA VAL A 60 20.58 5.39 -8.79
C VAL A 60 19.57 4.35 -8.35
N VAL A 61 18.70 4.75 -7.42
CA VAL A 61 17.54 3.97 -6.99
C VAL A 61 16.28 4.65 -7.50
N LEU A 62 15.51 3.93 -8.32
CA LEU A 62 14.22 4.38 -8.82
C LEU A 62 13.11 3.70 -8.01
N VAL A 63 12.13 4.49 -7.57
CA VAL A 63 10.94 4.00 -6.87
C VAL A 63 9.72 4.55 -7.58
N ASN A 64 8.84 3.66 -8.04
CA ASN A 64 7.68 4.03 -8.83
C ASN A 64 6.42 3.39 -8.27
N LEU A 65 5.36 4.18 -8.12
CA LEU A 65 4.04 3.67 -7.74
C LEU A 65 3.48 2.82 -8.89
N SER A 66 3.26 1.53 -8.65
CA SER A 66 2.65 0.63 -9.63
C SER A 66 1.13 0.53 -9.46
N ALA A 67 0.66 0.52 -8.22
CA ALA A 67 -0.77 0.44 -7.91
C ALA A 67 -1.06 1.04 -6.53
N ALA A 68 -2.21 1.70 -6.38
CA ALA A 68 -2.72 2.12 -5.09
C ALA A 68 -4.22 1.88 -5.01
N LYS A 69 -4.71 1.57 -3.81
CA LYS A 69 -6.12 1.36 -3.54
C LYS A 69 -6.47 1.90 -2.17
N SER A 70 -7.57 2.64 -2.08
CA SER A 70 -8.18 3.05 -0.81
C SER A 70 -9.65 2.64 -0.80
N ARG A 71 -10.15 2.26 0.38
CA ARG A 71 -11.55 1.89 0.62
C ARG A 71 -12.03 2.61 1.87
N VAL A 72 -13.16 3.29 1.74
CA VAL A 72 -13.85 3.92 2.88
C VAL A 72 -14.16 2.84 3.92
N ALA A 73 -13.86 3.14 5.18
CA ALA A 73 -14.14 2.26 6.30
C ALA A 73 -15.65 2.03 6.41
N ALA A 74 -16.04 0.83 6.83
CA ALA A 74 -17.45 0.51 7.00
C ALA A 74 -18.07 1.38 8.09
N VAL A 75 -19.35 1.73 7.93
CA VAL A 75 -20.11 2.52 8.93
C VAL A 75 -20.29 1.74 10.24
N LYS A 76 -20.25 0.39 10.18
CA LYS A 76 -20.24 -0.44 11.39
C LYS A 76 -18.95 -0.20 12.16
N ILE A 77 -19.07 -0.08 13.49
CA ILE A 77 -17.92 0.08 14.38
C ILE A 77 -17.03 -1.16 14.24
N ILE A 78 -15.86 -0.96 13.65
CA ILE A 78 -14.78 -1.93 13.54
C ILE A 78 -13.59 -1.31 14.26
N THR A 79 -12.88 -2.10 15.06
CA THR A 79 -11.69 -1.63 15.78
C THR A 79 -10.55 -1.31 14.80
N ILE A 80 -9.68 -0.35 15.13
CA ILE A 80 -8.52 0.02 14.30
C ILE A 80 -7.67 -1.20 13.86
N PRO A 81 -7.31 -2.16 14.74
CA PRO A 81 -6.55 -3.35 14.32
C PRO A 81 -7.22 -4.19 13.23
N LEU A 82 -8.55 -4.26 13.22
CA LEU A 82 -9.30 -4.99 12.19
C LEU A 82 -9.32 -4.22 10.87
N LEU A 83 -9.33 -2.88 10.91
CA LEU A 83 -9.21 -2.05 9.70
C LEU A 83 -7.81 -2.18 9.09
N GLU A 84 -6.77 -2.21 9.92
CA GLU A 84 -5.38 -2.43 9.50
C GLU A 84 -5.23 -3.85 8.89
N LEU A 85 -5.85 -4.87 9.49
CA LEU A 85 -5.87 -6.23 8.92
C LEU A 85 -6.62 -6.27 7.57
N LEU A 86 -7.68 -5.47 7.43
CA LEU A 86 -8.39 -5.33 6.15
C LEU A 86 -7.51 -4.65 5.09
N ALA A 87 -6.68 -3.67 5.47
CA ALA A 87 -5.70 -3.08 4.57
C ALA A 87 -4.74 -4.13 4.04
N ALA A 88 -4.16 -4.96 4.92
CA ALA A 88 -3.30 -6.09 4.54
C ALA A 88 -4.03 -7.09 3.62
N THR A 89 -5.30 -7.37 3.90
CA THR A 89 -6.15 -8.26 3.08
C THR A 89 -6.41 -7.69 1.68
N VAL A 90 -6.37 -6.37 1.50
CA VAL A 90 -6.46 -5.68 0.21
C VAL A 90 -5.11 -5.62 -0.49
N GLY A 91 -4.03 -5.38 0.25
CA GLY A 91 -2.66 -5.31 -0.26
C GLY A 91 -2.18 -6.63 -0.87
N ALA A 92 -2.42 -7.77 -0.19
CA ALA A 92 -1.98 -9.09 -0.64
C ALA A 92 -2.42 -9.47 -2.09
N PRO A 93 -3.73 -9.40 -2.44
CA PRO A 93 -4.15 -9.68 -3.82
C PRO A 93 -3.68 -8.60 -4.81
N MET A 94 -3.59 -7.34 -4.39
CA MET A 94 -3.09 -6.26 -5.25
C MET A 94 -1.62 -6.49 -5.65
N HIS A 95 -0.78 -6.87 -4.68
CA HIS A 95 0.60 -7.28 -4.91
C HIS A 95 0.69 -8.43 -5.91
N ARG A 96 -0.11 -9.47 -5.73
CA ARG A 96 -0.17 -10.62 -6.66
C ARG A 96 -0.60 -10.21 -8.06
N SER A 97 -1.58 -9.32 -8.20
CA SER A 97 -1.98 -8.79 -9.50
C SER A 97 -0.84 -8.03 -10.19
N VAL A 98 -0.08 -7.22 -9.45
CA VAL A 98 1.10 -6.52 -10.00
C VAL A 98 2.17 -7.51 -10.45
N LEU A 99 2.54 -8.48 -9.60
CA LEU A 99 3.51 -9.52 -9.97
C LEU A 99 3.10 -10.28 -11.23
N SER A 100 1.82 -10.67 -11.33
CA SER A 100 1.29 -11.41 -12.47
C SER A 100 1.29 -10.57 -13.74
N ALA A 101 0.89 -9.29 -13.66
CA ALA A 101 0.85 -8.40 -14.82
C ALA A 101 2.25 -8.09 -15.37
N LEU A 102 3.25 -8.02 -14.49
CA LEU A 102 4.64 -7.76 -14.85
C LEU A 102 5.44 -9.05 -15.13
N GLN A 103 4.84 -10.23 -14.92
CA GLN A 103 5.49 -11.53 -15.03
C GLN A 103 6.74 -11.67 -14.12
N TRP A 104 6.70 -11.05 -12.93
CA TRP A 104 7.82 -10.93 -12.00
C TRP A 104 7.72 -11.88 -10.81
N GLY A 105 7.30 -13.13 -11.03
CA GLY A 105 7.02 -14.08 -9.93
C GLY A 105 8.20 -14.35 -8.96
N THR A 106 9.43 -14.08 -9.37
CA THR A 106 10.67 -14.40 -8.64
C THR A 106 11.42 -13.19 -8.09
N VAL A 107 10.91 -11.96 -8.28
CA VAL A 107 11.59 -10.75 -7.75
C VAL A 107 11.47 -10.68 -6.23
N LYS A 108 12.37 -9.93 -5.58
CA LYS A 108 12.32 -9.72 -4.13
C LYS A 108 11.01 -9.02 -3.74
N GLN A 109 10.37 -9.49 -2.67
CA GLN A 109 9.05 -9.02 -2.23
C GLN A 109 9.14 -8.52 -0.79
N HIS A 110 8.45 -7.43 -0.51
CA HIS A 110 8.36 -6.85 0.82
C HIS A 110 6.92 -6.43 1.11
N TYR A 111 6.44 -6.74 2.31
CA TYR A 111 5.13 -6.32 2.79
C TYR A 111 5.30 -5.53 4.08
N CYS A 112 4.66 -4.37 4.18
CA CYS A 112 4.83 -3.48 5.32
C CYS A 112 3.48 -3.09 5.91
N SER A 113 3.42 -3.06 7.24
CA SER A 113 2.34 -2.45 8.03
C SER A 113 2.96 -1.71 9.21
N ASP A 114 2.30 -0.66 9.67
CA ASP A 114 2.65 0.09 10.87
C ASP A 114 1.94 -0.41 12.13
N SER A 115 1.24 -1.54 12.03
CA SER A 115 0.54 -2.17 13.13
C SER A 115 1.24 -3.43 13.62
N ASN A 116 1.90 -3.33 14.78
CA ASN A 116 2.47 -4.49 15.46
C ASN A 116 1.40 -5.54 15.82
N THR A 117 0.15 -5.10 16.05
CA THR A 117 -0.97 -6.02 16.31
C THR A 117 -1.26 -6.89 15.08
N VAL A 118 -1.36 -6.27 13.89
CA VAL A 118 -1.59 -7.02 12.65
C VAL A 118 -0.41 -7.91 12.30
N LEU A 119 0.82 -7.44 12.48
CA LEU A 119 2.01 -8.26 12.26
C LEU A 119 2.05 -9.45 13.21
N GLY A 120 1.73 -9.25 14.50
CA GLY A 120 1.60 -10.34 15.46
C GLY A 120 0.54 -11.37 15.06
N TRP A 121 -0.60 -10.94 14.53
CA TRP A 121 -1.63 -11.85 14.01
C TRP A 121 -1.22 -12.59 12.74
N ILE A 122 -0.36 -11.99 11.91
CA ILE A 122 0.14 -12.61 10.69
C ILE A 122 1.25 -13.62 11.00
N GLU A 123 2.14 -13.29 11.93
CA GLU A 123 3.31 -14.11 12.25
C GLU A 123 2.98 -15.30 13.17
N ARG A 124 1.93 -15.20 13.99
CA ARG A 124 1.66 -16.17 15.05
C ARG A 124 0.41 -17.00 14.79
N GLU A 125 0.51 -18.28 15.12
CA GLU A 125 -0.65 -19.18 15.24
C GLU A 125 -1.35 -18.99 16.59
N GLU A 126 -1.91 -17.80 16.81
CA GLU A 126 -2.74 -17.52 18.00
C GLU A 126 -4.23 -17.77 17.70
N LEU A 127 -5.01 -18.01 18.77
CA LEU A 127 -6.46 -18.13 18.69
C LEU A 127 -7.09 -16.75 18.38
N LEU A 128 -7.24 -16.46 17.10
CA LEU A 128 -7.92 -15.26 16.62
C LEU A 128 -9.43 -15.46 16.49
N SER A 129 -10.18 -14.35 16.49
CA SER A 129 -11.58 -14.38 16.08
C SER A 129 -11.74 -14.99 14.68
N ILE A 130 -12.89 -15.63 14.40
CA ILE A 130 -13.19 -16.20 13.08
C ILE A 130 -12.97 -15.17 11.97
N PHE A 131 -13.34 -13.91 12.23
CA PHE A 131 -13.11 -12.83 11.29
C PHE A 131 -11.62 -12.67 11.00
N ALA A 132 -10.80 -12.40 12.01
CA ALA A 132 -9.38 -12.14 11.83
C ALA A 132 -8.64 -13.35 11.23
N ASN A 133 -8.93 -14.56 11.71
CA ASN A 133 -8.31 -15.79 11.23
C ASN A 133 -8.55 -15.99 9.73
N SER A 134 -9.78 -15.80 9.25
CA SER A 134 -10.07 -15.98 7.82
C SER A 134 -9.35 -14.97 6.92
N ARG A 135 -8.95 -13.80 7.45
CA ARG A 135 -8.20 -12.78 6.71
C ARG A 135 -6.70 -13.10 6.72
N VAL A 136 -6.16 -13.51 7.86
CA VAL A 136 -4.78 -14.02 7.98
C VAL A 136 -4.56 -15.21 7.04
N GLN A 137 -5.48 -16.19 7.01
CA GLN A 137 -5.41 -17.31 6.06
C GLN A 137 -5.41 -16.85 4.60
N LYS A 138 -6.21 -15.82 4.27
CA LYS A 138 -6.24 -15.27 2.92
C LYS A 138 -4.92 -14.59 2.55
N ILE A 139 -4.31 -13.88 3.49
CA ILE A 139 -2.99 -13.27 3.33
C ILE A 139 -1.94 -14.38 3.13
N GLY A 140 -1.91 -15.40 3.99
CA GLY A 140 -0.96 -16.53 3.89
C GLY A 140 -1.07 -17.35 2.61
N LYS A 141 -2.25 -17.44 1.98
CA LYS A 141 -2.40 -18.06 0.65
C LYS A 141 -1.77 -17.24 -0.48
N LEU A 142 -1.59 -15.94 -0.27
CA LEU A 142 -1.17 -15.00 -1.31
C LEU A 142 0.24 -14.45 -1.08
N THR A 143 0.77 -14.47 0.13
CA THR A 143 2.07 -13.89 0.47
C THR A 143 2.85 -14.83 1.36
N ASP A 144 4.18 -14.77 1.28
CA ASP A 144 5.03 -15.35 2.32
C ASP A 144 4.94 -14.50 3.58
N LEU A 145 4.49 -15.10 4.69
CA LEU A 145 4.26 -14.41 5.95
C LEU A 145 5.57 -13.89 6.58
N THR A 146 6.70 -14.52 6.28
CA THR A 146 8.03 -14.13 6.78
C THR A 146 8.56 -12.83 6.17
N LEU A 147 7.96 -12.38 5.07
CA LEU A 147 8.35 -11.16 4.36
C LEU A 147 7.59 -9.91 4.84
N TRP A 148 6.67 -10.07 5.80
CA TRP A 148 5.97 -8.96 6.45
C TRP A 148 6.87 -8.29 7.47
N LYS A 149 6.90 -6.96 7.46
CA LYS A 149 7.78 -6.14 8.31
C LYS A 149 7.05 -4.94 8.86
N TYR A 150 7.49 -4.52 10.04
CA TYR A 150 7.07 -3.26 10.63
C TYR A 150 7.71 -2.07 9.91
N LEU A 151 6.89 -1.05 9.63
CA LEU A 151 7.34 0.24 9.15
C LEU A 151 6.66 1.35 9.96
N PRO A 152 7.38 2.33 10.53
CA PRO A 152 6.74 3.43 11.25
C PRO A 152 5.73 4.19 10.36
N GLY A 153 4.56 4.54 10.91
CA GLY A 153 3.48 5.20 10.16
C GLY A 153 3.90 6.49 9.43
N ALA A 154 4.81 7.29 10.02
CA ALA A 154 5.35 8.50 9.37
C ALA A 154 6.15 8.22 8.09
N GLN A 155 6.63 6.99 7.91
CA GLN A 155 7.34 6.52 6.72
C GLN A 155 6.44 5.67 5.81
N ASN A 156 5.19 5.41 6.21
CA ASN A 156 4.26 4.53 5.52
C ASN A 156 3.50 5.31 4.43
N PRO A 157 3.77 5.08 3.13
CA PRO A 157 3.14 5.87 2.06
C PRO A 157 1.60 5.90 2.10
N PRO A 158 0.87 4.81 2.44
CA PRO A 158 -0.59 4.77 2.50
C PRO A 158 -1.25 5.52 3.66
N ASP A 159 -0.50 6.18 4.55
CA ASP A 159 -1.07 7.03 5.62
C ASP A 159 -1.90 8.20 5.08
N LEU A 160 -1.43 8.86 4.01
CA LEU A 160 -2.17 9.93 3.34
C LEU A 160 -3.55 9.47 2.82
N PRO A 161 -3.67 8.38 2.03
CA PRO A 161 -4.96 7.92 1.54
C PRO A 161 -5.83 7.20 2.57
N SER A 162 -5.31 6.82 3.76
CA SER A 162 -6.13 6.24 4.83
C SER A 162 -6.80 7.32 5.69
N ARG A 163 -6.20 8.52 5.84
CA ARG A 163 -6.65 9.59 6.74
C ARG A 163 -7.42 10.74 6.07
N TRP A 164 -7.81 10.57 4.81
CA TRP A 164 -8.20 11.65 3.90
C TRP A 164 -7.04 12.59 3.58
N CYS A 165 -6.76 12.80 2.29
CA CYS A 165 -5.80 13.78 1.83
C CYS A 165 -6.44 14.76 0.85
N SER A 166 -6.00 16.01 0.90
CA SER A 166 -6.33 17.00 -0.11
C SER A 166 -5.50 16.79 -1.38
N ALA A 167 -5.99 17.34 -2.49
CA ALA A 167 -5.27 17.32 -3.76
C ALA A 167 -3.85 17.92 -3.66
N HIS A 168 -3.68 18.94 -2.81
CA HIS A 168 -2.37 19.53 -2.56
C HIS A 168 -1.45 18.58 -1.78
N GLN A 169 -1.93 17.97 -0.70
CA GLN A 169 -1.14 17.02 0.10
C GLN A 169 -0.68 15.82 -0.71
N ILE A 170 -1.56 15.24 -1.55
CA ILE A 170 -1.15 14.14 -2.43
C ILE A 170 -0.18 14.61 -3.52
N SER A 171 -0.30 15.87 -3.99
CA SER A 171 0.65 16.43 -4.97
C SER A 171 2.05 16.65 -4.41
N CYS A 172 2.16 16.92 -3.10
CA CYS A 172 3.43 17.10 -2.41
C CYS A 172 3.97 15.80 -1.78
N SER A 173 3.32 14.65 -2.03
CA SER A 173 3.77 13.39 -1.47
C SER A 173 4.99 12.83 -2.21
N ARG A 174 5.70 11.89 -1.59
CA ARG A 174 6.86 11.19 -2.18
C ARG A 174 6.46 10.06 -3.13
N TRP A 175 5.21 10.04 -3.60
CA TRP A 175 4.68 8.94 -4.43
C TRP A 175 5.04 9.05 -5.91
N TRP A 176 5.41 10.26 -6.35
CA TRP A 176 5.56 10.65 -7.75
C TRP A 176 7.03 10.84 -8.13
#